data_AF-A0AAP0NZN5-F1
#
_entry.id   AF-A0AAP0NZN5-F1
#
_cell.length_a   1.000
_cell.length_b   1.000
_cell.length_c   1.000
_cell.angle_alpha   90.00
_cell.angle_beta   90.00
_cell.angle_gamma   90.00
#
_symmetry.space_group_name_H-M   'P 1'
#
loop_
_entity.id
_entity.type
_entity.pdbx_description
1 polymer ?
#
loop_
_entity_poly.entity_id
_entity_poly.type
_entity_poly.pdbx_seq_one_letter_code
_entity_poly.pdbx_strand_id
1 'polypeptide(L)'
;MVGPQVILIDRELGLIKAIEFVFPSSSYLLCTWHINKDVAANTKLFFSRNEDFNRFLSKWNAVMVATSEGVFNSRFTNLVTEYACINGLLDYLMST
;
A
#
# COMPACT_ATOMS: atom_id res chain seq x y z
N MET A 1 25.21 -17.69 -12.22
CA MET A 1 24.63 -17.52 -10.88
C MET A 1 23.12 -17.49 -11.02
N VAL A 2 22.39 -18.22 -10.18
CA VAL A 2 20.91 -18.15 -10.14
C VAL A 2 20.57 -17.12 -9.07
N GLY A 3 20.12 -15.94 -9.49
CA GLY A 3 19.61 -14.90 -8.60
C GLY A 3 18.10 -15.09 -8.35
N PRO A 4 17.55 -14.39 -7.34
CA PRO A 4 16.09 -14.35 -7.17
C PRO A 4 15.44 -13.79 -8.43
N GLN A 5 14.30 -14.33 -8.83
CA GLN A 5 13.56 -13.76 -9.98
C GLN A 5 12.77 -12.52 -9.58
N VAL A 6 12.20 -12.54 -8.36
CA VAL A 6 11.38 -11.47 -7.81
C VAL A 6 11.80 -11.19 -6.36
N ILE A 7 11.94 -9.91 -6.02
CA ILE A 7 12.23 -9.45 -4.66
C ILE A 7 11.06 -8.58 -4.20
N LEU A 8 10.52 -8.85 -3.01
CA LEU A 8 9.49 -8.01 -2.38
C LEU A 8 10.15 -7.05 -1.40
N ILE A 9 9.94 -5.75 -1.57
CA ILE A 9 10.59 -4.71 -0.77
C ILE A 9 9.59 -3.73 -0.16
N ASP A 10 10.02 -3.01 0.86
CA ASP A 10 9.40 -1.74 1.22
C ASP A 10 9.81 -0.64 0.22
N ARG A 11 9.19 0.54 0.32
CA ARG A 11 9.49 1.67 -0.56
C ARG A 11 10.72 2.43 -0.08
N GLU A 12 11.87 1.76 -0.03
CA GLU A 12 13.15 2.35 0.37
C GLU A 12 14.06 2.55 -0.86
N LEU A 13 14.42 3.82 -1.13
CA LEU A 13 15.13 4.19 -2.35
C LEU A 13 16.57 3.66 -2.40
N GLY A 14 17.23 3.55 -1.25
CA GLY A 14 18.56 2.95 -1.15
C GLY A 14 18.55 1.47 -1.53
N LEU A 15 17.55 0.73 -1.06
CA LEU A 15 17.34 -0.68 -1.33
C LEU A 15 17.01 -0.92 -2.79
N ILE A 16 16.16 -0.07 -3.40
CA ILE A 16 15.88 -0.13 -4.84
C ILE A 16 17.19 -0.01 -5.64
N LYS A 17 18.02 1.00 -5.33
CA LYS A 17 19.32 1.20 -5.99
C LYS A 17 20.28 0.02 -5.77
N ALA A 18 20.29 -0.55 -4.56
CA ALA A 18 21.13 -1.69 -4.25
C ALA A 18 20.68 -2.96 -5.02
N ILE A 19 19.38 -3.18 -5.16
CA ILE A 19 18.83 -4.29 -5.95
C ILE A 19 19.17 -4.12 -7.43
N GLU A 20 18.98 -2.91 -7.99
CA GLU A 20 19.32 -2.64 -9.39
C GLU A 20 20.82 -2.86 -9.68
N PHE A 21 21.69 -2.62 -8.69
CA PHE A 21 23.13 -2.86 -8.81
C PHE A 21 23.52 -4.33 -8.64
N VAL A 22 23.00 -5.01 -7.61
CA VAL A 22 23.41 -6.38 -7.24
C VAL A 22 22.65 -7.44 -8.04
N PHE A 23 21.39 -7.18 -8.36
CA PHE A 23 20.46 -8.10 -9.02
C PHE A 23 19.74 -7.44 -10.22
N PRO A 24 20.49 -6.99 -11.25
CA PRO A 24 19.92 -6.23 -12.36
C PRO A 24 18.89 -7.00 -13.21
N SER A 25 18.89 -8.33 -13.14
CA SER A 25 17.93 -9.19 -13.84
C SER A 25 16.68 -9.53 -13.02
N SER A 26 16.64 -9.14 -11.75
CA SER A 26 15.51 -9.42 -10.86
C SER A 26 14.46 -8.32 -10.99
N SER A 27 13.19 -8.71 -10.97
CA SER A 27 12.11 -7.75 -10.75
C SER A 27 12.00 -7.44 -9.26
N TYR A 28 11.67 -6.21 -8.91
CA TYR A 28 11.28 -5.85 -7.55
C TYR A 28 9.83 -5.36 -7.53
N LEU A 29 9.10 -5.76 -6.49
CA LEU A 29 7.72 -5.35 -6.25
C LEU A 29 7.58 -4.87 -4.81
N LEU A 30 6.57 -4.04 -4.54
CA LEU A 30 6.28 -3.63 -3.19
C LEU A 30 5.63 -4.77 -2.39
N CYS A 31 6.05 -4.90 -1.14
CA CYS A 31 5.52 -5.88 -0.21
C CYS A 31 4.18 -5.39 0.36
N THR A 32 3.11 -6.12 0.06
CA THR A 32 1.75 -5.81 0.54
C THR A 32 1.64 -5.88 2.06
N TRP A 33 2.46 -6.72 2.72
CA TRP A 33 2.48 -6.80 4.18
C TRP A 33 3.02 -5.51 4.81
N HIS A 34 4.12 -4.96 4.30
CA HIS A 34 4.65 -3.68 4.77
C HIS A 34 3.68 -2.54 4.47
N ILE A 35 3.12 -2.50 3.26
CA ILE A 35 2.06 -1.53 2.91
C ILE A 35 0.90 -1.57 3.92
N ASN A 36 0.38 -2.75 4.25
CA ASN A 36 -0.72 -2.89 5.20
C ASN A 36 -0.34 -2.43 6.61
N LYS A 37 0.87 -2.74 7.05
CA LYS A 37 1.39 -2.32 8.36
C LYS A 37 1.52 -0.80 8.43
N ASP A 38 2.05 -0.19 7.37
CA ASP A 38 2.26 1.25 7.30
C ASP A 38 0.94 2.01 7.23
N VAL A 39 -0.01 1.55 6.41
CA VAL A 39 -1.35 2.14 6.34
C VAL A 39 -2.04 2.06 7.70
N ALA A 40 -2.01 0.90 8.36
CA ALA A 40 -2.63 0.76 9.68
C ALA A 40 -1.98 1.68 10.75
N ALA A 41 -0.66 1.84 10.72
CA ALA A 41 0.04 2.69 11.69
C ALA A 41 -0.22 4.18 11.44
N ASN A 42 -0.06 4.63 10.20
CA ASN A 42 -0.05 6.06 9.86
C ASN A 42 -1.45 6.65 9.66
N THR A 43 -2.46 5.84 9.33
CA THR A 43 -3.81 6.36 9.12
C THR A 43 -4.66 6.43 10.40
N LYS A 44 -4.26 5.73 11.46
CA LYS A 44 -5.02 5.68 12.72
C LYS A 44 -5.29 7.06 13.32
N LEU A 45 -4.34 7.99 13.17
CA LEU A 45 -4.45 9.36 13.70
C LEU A 45 -5.61 10.16 13.09
N PHE A 46 -6.10 9.77 11.91
CA PHE A 46 -7.21 10.46 11.23
C PHE A 46 -8.60 10.04 11.74
N PHE A 47 -8.69 9.08 12.65
CA PHE A 47 -9.94 8.54 13.16
C PHE A 47 -10.04 8.73 14.66
N SER A 48 -11.09 9.42 15.12
CA SER A 48 -11.34 9.60 16.55
C SER A 48 -11.94 8.36 17.21
N ARG A 49 -12.69 7.55 16.46
CA ARG A 49 -13.35 6.33 16.95
C ARG A 49 -12.68 5.10 16.33
N ASN A 50 -12.35 4.13 17.17
CA ASN A 50 -11.79 2.84 16.72
C ASN A 50 -12.74 2.11 15.74
N GLU A 51 -14.05 2.26 15.89
CA GLU A 51 -15.03 1.65 14.98
C GLU A 51 -14.92 2.20 13.55
N ASP A 52 -14.73 3.51 13.40
CA ASP A 52 -14.57 4.16 12.10
C ASP A 52 -13.22 3.77 11.46
N PHE A 53 -12.17 3.70 12.27
CA PHE A 53 -10.86 3.20 11.83
C PHE A 53 -10.92 1.73 11.37
N ASN A 54 -11.60 0.87 12.13
CA ASN A 54 -11.78 -0.54 11.76
C ASN A 54 -12.61 -0.70 10.48
N ARG A 55 -13.61 0.17 10.26
CA ARG A 55 -14.38 0.22 9.00
C ARG A 55 -13.50 0.62 7.83
N PHE A 56 -12.65 1.61 8.00
CA PHE A 56 -11.64 2.00 7.00
C PHE A 56 -10.69 0.83 6.70
N LEU A 57 -10.10 0.21 7.71
CA LEU A 57 -9.17 -0.92 7.53
C LEU A 57 -9.82 -2.11 6.82
N SER A 58 -11.08 -2.40 7.10
CA SER A 58 -11.82 -3.45 6.39
C SER A 58 -11.92 -3.16 4.89
N LYS A 59 -12.22 -1.91 4.52
CA LYS A 59 -12.28 -1.47 3.11
C LYS A 59 -10.89 -1.45 2.46
N TRP A 60 -9.88 -1.00 3.18
CA TRP A 60 -8.48 -1.08 2.75
C TRP A 60 -8.05 -2.52 2.46
N ASN A 61 -8.33 -3.44 3.38
CA ASN A 61 -8.04 -4.86 3.18
C ASN A 61 -8.75 -5.43 1.95
N ALA A 62 -9.99 -5.00 1.67
CA ALA A 62 -10.70 -5.36 0.46
C ALA A 62 -9.99 -4.86 -0.81
N VAL A 63 -9.42 -3.65 -0.80
CA VAL A 63 -8.58 -3.14 -1.90
C VAL A 63 -7.37 -4.06 -2.11
N MET A 64 -6.69 -4.42 -1.02
CA MET A 64 -5.42 -5.16 -1.07
C MET A 64 -5.56 -6.64 -1.47
N VAL A 65 -6.74 -7.24 -1.30
CA VAL A 65 -7.05 -8.60 -1.77
C VAL A 65 -7.77 -8.62 -3.13
N ALA A 66 -7.72 -7.52 -3.88
CA ALA A 66 -8.24 -7.50 -5.25
C ALA A 66 -7.50 -8.49 -6.15
N THR A 67 -8.25 -9.22 -6.97
CA THR A 67 -7.71 -10.27 -7.86
C THR A 67 -7.38 -9.79 -9.27
N SER A 68 -7.68 -8.52 -9.56
CA SER A 68 -7.35 -7.87 -10.82
C SER A 68 -7.21 -6.36 -10.63
N GLU A 69 -6.52 -5.70 -11.55
CA GLU A 69 -6.40 -4.24 -11.57
C GLU A 69 -7.75 -3.54 -11.65
N GLY A 70 -8.71 -4.08 -12.42
CA GLY A 70 -10.07 -3.53 -12.50
C GLY A 70 -10.80 -3.57 -11.16
N VAL A 71 -10.69 -4.68 -10.42
CA VAL A 71 -11.27 -4.81 -9.07
C VAL A 71 -10.56 -3.89 -8.08
N PHE A 72 -9.23 -3.79 -8.17
CA PHE A 72 -8.43 -2.88 -7.36
C PHE A 72 -8.89 -1.43 -7.58
N ASN A 73 -8.90 -0.96 -8.84
CA ASN A 73 -9.26 0.40 -9.20
C ASN A 73 -10.68 0.75 -8.74
N SER A 74 -11.63 -0.16 -8.92
CA SER A 74 -13.01 0.02 -8.44
C SER A 74 -13.07 0.17 -6.92
N ARG A 75 -12.45 -0.75 -6.16
CA ARG A 75 -12.46 -0.71 -4.69
C ARG A 75 -11.71 0.49 -4.14
N PHE A 76 -10.58 0.84 -4.73
CA PHE A 76 -9.77 1.98 -4.31
C PHE A 76 -10.50 3.30 -4.59
N THR A 77 -11.13 3.44 -5.76
CA THR A 77 -11.97 4.61 -6.08
C THR A 77 -13.13 4.77 -5.09
N ASN A 78 -13.81 3.67 -4.75
CA ASN A 78 -14.86 3.68 -3.74
C ASN A 78 -14.35 4.12 -2.36
N LEU A 79 -13.19 3.60 -1.94
CA LEU A 79 -12.54 3.99 -0.69
C LEU A 79 -12.18 5.48 -0.69
N VAL A 80 -11.51 5.98 -1.72
CA VAL A 80 -11.12 7.39 -1.83
C VAL A 80 -12.35 8.30 -1.83
N THR A 81 -13.41 7.92 -2.53
CA THR A 81 -14.67 8.69 -2.58
C THR A 81 -15.35 8.76 -1.21
N GLU A 82 -15.40 7.66 -0.48
CA GLU A 82 -16.04 7.60 0.85
C GLU A 82 -15.29 8.42 1.90
N TYR A 83 -13.95 8.44 1.84
CA TYR A 83 -13.11 9.13 2.81
C TYR A 83 -12.60 10.50 2.34
N ALA A 84 -13.20 11.06 1.28
CA ALA A 84 -12.79 12.33 0.67
C ALA A 84 -12.79 13.53 1.64
N CYS A 85 -13.63 13.48 2.69
CA CYS A 85 -13.72 14.55 3.68
C CYS A 85 -12.66 14.47 4.80
N ILE A 86 -11.83 13.43 4.84
CA ILE A 86 -10.78 13.27 5.85
C ILE A 86 -9.48 13.86 5.31
N ASN A 87 -9.22 15.12 5.66
CA ASN A 87 -7.99 15.82 5.31
C ASN A 87 -6.75 15.05 5.81
N GLY A 88 -5.69 14.97 5.01
CA GLY A 88 -4.45 14.27 5.34
C GLY A 88 -4.47 12.75 5.11
N LEU A 89 -5.63 12.09 5.22
CA LEU A 89 -5.73 10.65 4.93
C LEU A 89 -5.46 10.35 3.45
N LEU A 90 -6.13 11.09 2.56
CA LEU A 90 -5.91 10.93 1.13
C LEU A 90 -4.51 11.41 0.71
N ASP A 91 -4.00 12.48 1.32
CA ASP A 91 -2.64 12.95 1.07
C ASP A 91 -1.62 11.85 1.37
N TYR A 92 -1.80 11.13 2.48
CA TYR A 92 -0.96 9.98 2.83
C TYR A 92 -1.12 8.83 1.81
N LEU A 93 -2.35 8.39 1.53
CA LEU A 93 -2.59 7.23 0.64
C LEU A 93 -2.17 7.49 -0.81
N MET A 94 -2.23 8.74 -1.26
CA MET A 94 -1.89 9.16 -2.61
C MET A 94 -0.46 9.70 -2.73
N SER A 95 0.24 9.90 -1.61
CA SER A 95 1.63 10.36 -1.62
C SER A 95 2.49 9.33 -2.36
N THR A 96 3.00 9.76 -3.51
CA THR A 96 3.66 8.88 -4.49
C THR A 96 5.13 8.76 -4.27
#